data_AF-A0A932A3U3-F1
#
_entry.id   AF-A0A932A3U3-F1
#
_cell.length_a   1.000
_cell.length_b   1.000
_cell.length_c   1.000
_cell.angle_alpha   90.00
_cell.angle_beta   90.00
_cell.angle_gamma   90.00
#
_symmetry.space_group_name_H-M   'P 1'
#
loop_
_entity.id
_entity.type
_entity.pdbx_description
1 polymer ?
#
loop_
_entity_poly.entity_id
_entity_poly.type
_entity_poly.pdbx_seq_one_letter_code
_entity_poly.pdbx_strand_id
1 'polypeptide(L)'
;MKKLFFLVFFLISTTLFAQDFTLVDWNNWQVDYEDPKQLRLAYLKIISDFPKFPAKEFLTYEEFLEKKSQLKFDRQLPQTFGQLKAHILEEQAPVATETFSLSQEEVPQALVEDLKQWKDSLNSRTFPTEKIRLEVAIAYCKVLGEKTVKEFLSGSERYDLRNELLEPIATLLKTDPAWGFRRDILAPIMRYQIFSGTTFTLELLEMVTSDPNHMVQLELLRLLQESNIFSYTLLRPTLIQLIEEDENSQVKAAAQAFLKELEIKYQVAT
;
A
#
# COMPACT_ATOMS: atom_id res chain seq x y z
N MET A 1 -23.46 27.90 -33.77
CA MET A 1 -22.15 27.23 -33.68
C MET A 1 -21.42 27.56 -32.37
N LYS A 2 -22.05 27.37 -31.20
CA LYS A 2 -21.40 27.57 -29.87
C LYS A 2 -21.38 26.33 -28.99
N LYS A 3 -22.19 25.31 -29.30
CA LYS A 3 -22.29 24.06 -28.53
C LYS A 3 -21.23 23.02 -28.90
N LEU A 4 -20.65 23.10 -30.10
CA LEU A 4 -19.59 22.19 -30.54
C LEU A 4 -18.22 22.56 -29.93
N PHE A 5 -18.01 23.85 -29.61
CA PHE A 5 -16.74 24.34 -29.07
C PHE A 5 -16.50 23.90 -27.62
N PHE A 6 -17.58 23.78 -26.82
CA PHE A 6 -17.49 23.28 -25.45
C PHE A 6 -17.23 21.77 -25.39
N LEU A 7 -17.75 20.98 -26.34
CA LEU A 7 -17.53 19.54 -26.36
C LEU A 7 -16.08 19.19 -26.72
N VAL A 8 -15.48 19.95 -27.64
CA VAL A 8 -14.07 19.80 -28.00
C VAL A 8 -13.15 20.28 -26.88
N PHE A 9 -13.50 21.35 -26.15
CA PHE A 9 -12.73 21.77 -24.97
C PHE A 9 -12.80 20.76 -23.82
N PHE A 10 -13.95 20.11 -23.61
CA PHE A 10 -14.11 19.06 -22.58
C PHE A 10 -13.37 17.77 -22.93
N LEU A 11 -13.31 17.42 -24.23
CA LEU A 11 -12.52 16.29 -24.73
C LEU A 11 -11.01 16.58 -24.76
N ILE A 12 -10.59 17.82 -24.98
CA ILE A 12 -9.17 18.22 -24.92
C ILE A 12 -8.70 18.32 -23.45
N SER A 13 -9.54 18.78 -22.52
CA SER A 13 -9.17 18.80 -21.09
C SER A 13 -9.13 17.41 -20.46
N THR A 14 -9.90 16.44 -20.95
CA THR A 14 -9.85 15.04 -20.47
C THR A 14 -8.73 14.23 -21.11
N THR A 15 -8.27 14.59 -22.31
CA THR A 15 -7.11 13.96 -22.96
C THR A 15 -5.77 14.57 -22.52
N LEU A 16 -5.74 15.78 -21.95
CA LEU A 16 -4.53 16.37 -21.37
C LEU A 16 -4.15 15.78 -19.99
N PHE A 17 -5.03 15.05 -19.32
CA PHE A 17 -4.69 14.31 -18.10
C PHE A 17 -4.20 12.87 -18.36
N ALA A 18 -4.14 12.47 -19.63
CA ALA A 18 -3.49 11.25 -20.09
C ALA A 18 -2.22 11.61 -20.89
N GLN A 19 -1.47 12.63 -20.44
CA GLN A 19 -0.08 12.74 -20.87
C GLN A 19 0.62 11.44 -20.47
N ASP A 20 1.19 10.77 -21.46
CA ASP A 20 2.18 9.73 -21.30
C ASP A 20 3.20 10.19 -20.25
N PHE A 21 3.03 9.74 -19.01
CA PHE A 21 4.10 9.73 -18.03
C PHE A 21 5.10 8.70 -18.55
N THR A 22 5.98 9.19 -19.42
CA THR A 22 7.23 8.55 -19.75
C THR A 22 7.85 8.06 -18.45
N LEU A 23 8.28 6.79 -18.45
CA LEU A 23 8.99 6.16 -17.33
C LEU A 23 9.95 7.17 -16.69
N VAL A 24 9.61 7.62 -15.48
CA VAL A 24 10.43 8.57 -14.73
C VAL A 24 11.79 7.90 -14.51
N ASP A 25 12.86 8.47 -15.06
CA ASP A 25 14.23 7.98 -14.80
C ASP A 25 14.66 8.42 -13.40
N TRP A 26 14.23 7.64 -12.42
CA TRP A 26 14.47 7.91 -11.02
C TRP A 26 15.94 8.17 -10.69
N ASN A 27 16.91 7.63 -11.43
CA ASN A 27 18.34 7.82 -11.11
C ASN A 27 18.79 9.29 -11.23
N ASN A 28 18.12 10.05 -12.09
CA ASN A 28 18.41 11.44 -12.39
C ASN A 28 17.52 12.44 -11.64
N TRP A 29 16.57 11.94 -10.84
CA TRP A 29 15.72 12.79 -10.00
C TRP A 29 16.56 13.50 -8.92
N GLN A 30 16.48 14.83 -8.87
CA GLN A 30 17.08 15.65 -7.83
C GLN A 30 16.26 15.55 -6.54
N VAL A 31 16.88 15.07 -5.47
CA VAL A 31 16.22 14.87 -4.18
C VAL A 31 16.32 16.15 -3.36
N ASP A 32 15.18 16.74 -3.02
CA ASP A 32 15.11 17.79 -2.01
C ASP A 32 15.15 17.16 -0.61
N TYR A 33 16.26 17.35 0.11
CA TYR A 33 16.46 16.83 1.46
C TYR A 33 15.70 17.59 2.54
N GLU A 34 15.17 18.78 2.22
CA GLU A 34 14.39 19.59 3.15
C GLU A 34 12.89 19.28 3.03
N ASP A 35 12.44 18.61 1.96
CA ASP A 35 11.05 18.17 1.78
C ASP A 35 10.86 16.73 2.30
N PRO A 36 10.13 16.53 3.42
CA PRO A 36 9.86 15.19 3.96
C PRO A 36 9.11 14.27 2.97
N LYS A 37 8.31 14.83 2.06
CA LYS A 37 7.58 14.04 1.05
C LYS A 37 8.52 13.46 0.00
N GLN A 38 9.53 14.23 -0.41
CA GLN A 38 10.56 13.76 -1.33
C GLN A 38 11.46 12.72 -0.65
N LEU A 39 11.87 12.93 0.61
CA LEU A 39 12.62 11.91 1.33
C LEU A 39 11.83 10.60 1.48
N ARG A 40 10.53 10.69 1.75
CA ARG A 40 9.64 9.53 1.79
C ARG A 40 9.57 8.83 0.43
N LEU A 41 9.48 9.58 -0.66
CA LEU A 41 9.49 9.04 -2.02
C LEU A 41 10.80 8.29 -2.33
N ALA A 42 11.95 8.88 -1.98
CA ALA A 42 13.25 8.22 -2.15
C ALA A 42 13.34 6.92 -1.36
N TYR A 43 12.89 6.92 -0.10
CA TYR A 43 12.83 5.70 0.71
C TYR A 43 11.98 4.61 0.05
N LEU A 44 10.76 4.94 -0.37
CA LEU A 44 9.84 4.00 -1.00
C LEU A 44 10.41 3.44 -2.31
N LYS A 45 11.08 4.28 -3.10
CA LYS A 45 11.73 3.87 -4.35
C LYS A 45 12.95 2.98 -4.12
N ILE A 46 13.72 3.21 -3.05
CA ILE A 46 14.83 2.33 -2.67
C ILE A 46 14.31 0.95 -2.28
N ILE A 47 13.23 0.89 -1.48
CA ILE A 47 12.63 -0.39 -1.06
C ILE A 47 12.09 -1.17 -2.24
N SER A 48 11.55 -0.51 -3.26
CA SER A 48 10.96 -1.21 -4.40
C SER A 48 11.98 -1.87 -5.32
N ASP A 49 13.21 -1.34 -5.36
CA ASP A 49 14.31 -1.95 -6.09
C ASP A 49 15.06 -3.01 -5.28
N PHE A 50 14.87 -3.03 -3.97
CA PHE A 50 15.50 -3.95 -3.02
C PHE A 50 15.28 -5.45 -3.29
N PRO A 51 14.11 -5.92 -3.75
CA PRO A 51 13.85 -7.35 -4.02
C PRO A 51 14.69 -7.94 -5.16
N LYS A 52 15.34 -7.09 -5.98
CA LYS A 52 16.35 -7.53 -6.96
C LYS A 52 17.67 -7.93 -6.28
N PHE A 53 17.81 -7.74 -4.96
CA PHE A 53 19.02 -7.96 -4.17
C PHE A 53 18.71 -8.73 -2.87
N PRO A 54 18.70 -10.07 -2.90
CA PRO A 54 18.26 -10.92 -1.78
C PRO A 54 19.16 -10.88 -0.52
N ALA A 55 20.21 -10.06 -0.50
CA ALA A 55 21.22 -10.02 0.56
C ALA A 55 21.10 -8.83 1.51
N LYS A 56 20.18 -7.88 1.27
CA LYS A 56 20.06 -6.69 2.11
C LYS A 56 18.81 -6.83 2.98
N GLU A 57 18.96 -6.59 4.28
CA GLU A 57 17.83 -6.54 5.23
C GLU A 57 16.90 -5.39 4.87
N PHE A 58 15.58 -5.60 5.03
CA PHE A 58 14.56 -4.61 4.74
C PHE A 58 14.85 -3.30 5.49
N LEU A 59 15.13 -2.23 4.74
CA LEU A 59 15.41 -0.92 5.32
C LEU A 59 14.11 -0.32 5.89
N THR A 60 14.04 -0.08 7.20
CA THR A 60 12.96 0.72 7.80
C THR A 60 13.11 2.20 7.46
N TYR A 61 12.07 3.01 7.65
CA TYR A 61 12.18 4.45 7.35
C TYR A 61 13.14 5.15 8.31
N GLU A 62 13.15 4.68 9.56
CA GLU A 62 14.05 5.11 10.61
C GLU A 62 15.51 4.78 10.24
N GLU A 63 15.78 3.54 9.80
CA GLU A 63 17.10 3.15 9.29
C GLU A 63 17.50 3.93 8.04
N PHE A 64 16.54 4.23 7.14
CA PHE A 64 16.78 5.10 6.00
C PHE A 64 17.22 6.50 6.43
N LEU A 65 16.53 7.10 7.41
CA LEU A 65 16.88 8.41 7.94
C LEU A 65 18.22 8.37 8.70
N GLU A 66 18.52 7.28 9.39
CA GLU A 66 19.80 7.08 10.06
C GLU A 66 20.94 7.00 9.05
N LYS A 67 20.84 6.11 8.05
CA LYS A 67 21.81 6.00 6.95
C LYS A 67 21.96 7.32 6.19
N LYS A 68 20.87 8.07 5.97
CA LYS A 68 20.93 9.43 5.43
C LYS A 68 21.71 10.37 6.34
N SER A 69 21.50 10.33 7.65
CA SER A 69 22.18 11.23 8.60
C SER A 69 23.68 10.93 8.74
N GLN A 70 24.11 9.71 8.39
CA GLN A 70 25.50 9.29 8.30
C GLN A 70 26.22 9.83 7.04
N LEU A 71 25.50 10.47 6.11
CA LEU A 71 26.10 11.25 5.02
C LEU A 71 26.95 12.37 5.64
N LYS A 72 28.27 12.18 5.70
CA LYS A 72 29.19 13.21 6.17
C LYS A 72 29.07 14.44 5.27
N PHE A 73 28.68 15.57 5.86
CA PHE A 73 28.55 16.89 5.20
C PHE A 73 29.83 17.38 4.47
N ASP A 74 30.97 16.72 4.68
CA ASP A 74 32.28 17.07 4.11
C ASP A 74 32.51 16.55 2.67
N ARG A 75 31.59 15.75 2.10
CA ARG A 75 31.61 15.38 0.68
C ARG A 75 30.22 15.60 0.13
N GLN A 76 30.13 16.37 -0.96
CA GLN A 76 28.90 16.82 -1.62
C GLN A 76 27.74 15.83 -1.43
N LEU A 77 26.65 16.30 -0.80
CA LEU A 77 25.42 15.54 -0.65
C LEU A 77 25.05 14.91 -2.01
N PRO A 78 24.58 13.65 -2.04
CA PRO A 78 24.09 13.05 -3.27
C PRO A 78 23.06 13.98 -3.89
N GLN A 79 23.32 14.46 -5.11
CA GLN A 79 22.43 15.42 -5.77
C GLN A 79 21.22 14.73 -6.36
N THR A 80 21.37 13.46 -6.76
CA THR A 80 20.29 12.66 -7.35
C THR A 80 19.92 11.46 -6.50
N PHE A 81 18.71 10.95 -6.73
CA PHE A 81 18.23 9.71 -6.14
C PHE A 81 19.12 8.53 -6.50
N GLY A 82 19.66 8.46 -7.72
CA GLY A 82 20.59 7.38 -8.11
C GLY A 82 21.85 7.36 -7.23
N GLN A 83 22.38 8.54 -6.89
CA GLN A 83 23.52 8.68 -5.98
C GLN A 83 23.14 8.36 -4.52
N LEU A 84 21.96 8.81 -4.06
CA LEU A 84 21.45 8.50 -2.73
C LEU A 84 21.21 6.99 -2.55
N LYS A 85 20.59 6.35 -3.55
CA LYS A 85 20.38 4.92 -3.63
C LYS A 85 21.72 4.18 -3.58
N ALA A 86 22.67 4.56 -4.42
CA ALA A 86 24.00 3.96 -4.44
C ALA A 86 24.72 4.09 -3.09
N HIS A 87 24.54 5.21 -2.38
CA HIS A 87 25.07 5.35 -1.03
C HIS A 87 24.41 4.39 -0.03
N ILE A 88 23.07 4.40 0.05
CA ILE A 88 22.31 3.59 1.02
C ILE A 88 22.49 2.08 0.77
N LEU A 89 22.61 1.72 -0.51
CA LEU A 89 22.79 0.35 -0.97
C LEU A 89 24.27 -0.05 -1.05
N GLU A 90 25.23 0.83 -0.85
CA GLU A 90 26.65 0.55 -1.04
C GLU A 90 26.97 0.00 -2.46
N GLU A 91 26.39 0.65 -3.47
CA GLU A 91 26.53 0.31 -4.90
C GLU A 91 27.29 1.39 -5.67
N GLN A 92 27.66 1.10 -6.91
CA GLN A 92 28.27 2.09 -7.79
C GLN A 92 27.23 3.12 -8.24
N ALA A 93 27.51 4.40 -8.02
CA ALA A 93 26.61 5.48 -8.41
C ALA A 93 26.49 5.60 -9.94
N PRO A 94 25.27 5.69 -10.49
CA PRO A 94 25.09 5.99 -11.92
C PRO A 94 25.61 7.40 -12.23
N VAL A 95 26.10 7.59 -13.46
CA VAL A 95 26.50 8.91 -13.94
C VAL A 95 25.24 9.70 -14.29
N ALA A 96 24.98 10.78 -13.58
CA ALA A 96 23.88 11.68 -13.89
C ALA A 96 24.23 12.54 -15.11
N THR A 97 23.34 12.62 -16.10
CA THR A 97 23.54 13.41 -17.32
C THR A 97 22.65 14.65 -17.35
N GLU A 98 21.36 14.51 -17.03
CA GLU A 98 20.39 15.61 -16.92
C GLU A 98 19.49 15.35 -15.72
N THR A 99 19.39 16.31 -14.79
CA THR A 99 18.60 16.15 -13.56
C THR A 99 17.24 16.83 -13.68
N PHE A 100 16.22 16.29 -13.03
CA PHE A 100 14.90 16.91 -12.93
C PHE A 100 14.42 16.97 -11.47
N SER A 101 13.47 17.85 -11.18
CA SER A 101 12.79 17.93 -9.88
C SER A 101 11.32 17.59 -10.04
N LEU A 102 10.70 17.01 -9.02
CA LEU A 102 9.26 16.78 -8.97
C LEU A 102 8.61 17.88 -8.11
N SER A 103 7.57 18.52 -8.63
CA SER A 103 6.71 19.40 -7.85
C SER A 103 5.87 18.61 -6.83
N GLN A 104 5.30 19.31 -5.85
CA GLN A 104 4.45 18.67 -4.84
C GLN A 104 3.19 18.00 -5.43
N GLU A 105 2.75 18.45 -6.60
CA GLU A 105 1.59 17.91 -7.33
C GLU A 105 1.96 16.65 -8.13
N GLU A 106 3.20 16.57 -8.61
CA GLU A 106 3.73 15.42 -9.37
C GLU A 106 4.14 14.25 -8.46
N VAL A 107 4.54 14.53 -7.21
CA VAL A 107 4.92 13.48 -6.22
C VAL A 107 3.86 12.38 -6.06
N PRO A 108 2.58 12.65 -5.74
CA PRO A 108 1.58 11.59 -5.58
C PRO A 108 1.30 10.85 -6.87
N GLN A 109 1.40 11.53 -8.03
CA GLN A 109 1.22 10.88 -9.33
C GLN A 109 2.37 9.93 -9.65
N ALA A 110 3.62 10.36 -9.42
CA ALA A 110 4.79 9.52 -9.60
C ALA A 110 4.74 8.27 -8.68
N LEU A 111 4.29 8.42 -7.43
CA LEU A 111 4.06 7.28 -6.52
C LEU A 111 3.01 6.30 -7.05
N VAL A 112 1.92 6.80 -7.62
CA VAL A 112 0.84 5.98 -8.19
C VAL A 112 1.31 5.24 -9.44
N GLU A 113 2.05 5.89 -10.32
CA GLU A 113 2.64 5.22 -11.50
C GLU A 113 3.66 4.15 -11.08
N ASP A 114 4.45 4.39 -10.04
CA ASP A 114 5.35 3.38 -9.48
C ASP A 114 4.57 2.19 -8.89
N LEU A 115 3.50 2.46 -8.13
CA LEU A 115 2.61 1.41 -7.60
C LEU A 115 2.03 0.52 -8.71
N LYS A 116 1.62 1.10 -9.85
CA LYS A 116 1.15 0.33 -11.00
C LYS A 116 2.21 -0.65 -11.51
N GLN A 117 3.48 -0.27 -11.52
CA GLN A 117 4.56 -1.17 -11.91
C GLN A 117 4.81 -2.29 -10.88
N TRP A 118 4.55 -2.02 -9.59
CA TRP A 118 4.74 -3.02 -8.53
C TRP A 118 3.64 -4.09 -8.51
N LYS A 119 2.46 -3.79 -9.06
CA LYS A 119 1.36 -4.77 -9.19
C LYS A 119 1.84 -6.06 -9.86
N ASP A 120 2.60 -5.95 -10.95
CA ASP A 120 3.14 -7.10 -11.68
C ASP A 120 4.19 -7.85 -10.87
N SER A 121 4.92 -7.11 -10.03
CA SER A 121 5.91 -7.67 -9.12
C SER A 121 5.23 -8.48 -8.00
N LEU A 122 4.22 -7.94 -7.33
CA LEU A 122 3.53 -8.62 -6.22
C LEU A 122 3.01 -10.02 -6.55
N ASN A 123 2.52 -10.21 -7.77
CA ASN A 123 1.96 -11.48 -8.24
C ASN A 123 2.95 -12.33 -9.03
N SER A 124 4.20 -11.87 -9.22
CA SER A 124 5.17 -12.61 -10.00
C SER A 124 5.66 -13.85 -9.24
N ARG A 125 5.69 -14.99 -9.96
CA ARG A 125 6.29 -16.24 -9.47
C ARG A 125 7.81 -16.14 -9.30
N THR A 126 8.43 -15.04 -9.72
CA THR A 126 9.89 -14.83 -9.64
C THR A 126 10.36 -14.35 -8.26
N PHE A 127 9.47 -14.02 -7.33
CA PHE A 127 9.89 -13.51 -6.01
C PHE A 127 10.52 -14.63 -5.15
N PRO A 128 11.76 -14.44 -4.68
CA PRO A 128 12.45 -15.46 -3.90
C PRO A 128 11.90 -15.51 -2.47
N THR A 129 11.40 -16.66 -2.01
CA THR A 129 10.89 -16.91 -0.63
C THR A 129 9.64 -16.12 -0.20
N GLU A 130 8.85 -16.71 0.69
CA GLU A 130 7.67 -16.08 1.31
C GLU A 130 8.00 -14.76 2.01
N LYS A 131 9.15 -14.71 2.71
CA LYS A 131 9.61 -13.55 3.48
C LYS A 131 9.75 -12.29 2.62
N ILE A 132 10.44 -12.40 1.48
CA ILE A 132 10.67 -11.24 0.60
C ILE A 132 9.35 -10.80 -0.04
N ARG A 133 8.50 -11.75 -0.45
CA ARG A 133 7.17 -11.41 -0.99
C ARG A 133 6.35 -10.64 0.04
N LEU A 134 6.34 -11.07 1.31
CA LEU A 134 5.65 -10.39 2.40
C LEU A 134 6.19 -8.97 2.60
N GLU A 135 7.50 -8.80 2.62
CA GLU A 135 8.13 -7.49 2.76
C GLU A 135 7.75 -6.52 1.63
N VAL A 136 7.71 -7.00 0.39
CA VAL A 136 7.24 -6.20 -0.76
C VAL A 136 5.77 -5.82 -0.61
N ALA A 137 4.93 -6.77 -0.18
CA ALA A 137 3.51 -6.52 0.00
C ALA A 137 3.25 -5.52 1.14
N ILE A 138 4.00 -5.60 2.25
CA ILE A 138 3.98 -4.62 3.33
C ILE A 138 4.41 -3.24 2.81
N ALA A 139 5.49 -3.16 2.02
CA ALA A 139 5.94 -1.90 1.43
C ALA A 139 4.88 -1.31 0.51
N TYR A 140 4.24 -2.13 -0.32
CA TYR A 140 3.14 -1.71 -1.19
C TYR A 140 1.97 -1.12 -0.39
N CYS A 141 1.52 -1.82 0.67
CA CYS A 141 0.47 -1.31 1.56
C CYS A 141 0.86 0.02 2.23
N LYS A 142 2.14 0.19 2.62
CA LYS A 142 2.64 1.43 3.20
C LYS A 142 2.55 2.59 2.22
N VAL A 143 2.97 2.39 0.98
CA VAL A 143 2.93 3.43 -0.08
C VAL A 143 1.49 3.81 -0.39
N LEU A 144 0.63 2.81 -0.61
CA LEU A 144 -0.79 3.02 -0.90
C LEU A 144 -1.51 3.71 0.27
N GLY A 145 -1.07 3.41 1.49
CA GLY A 145 -1.51 3.99 2.74
C GLY A 145 -0.98 5.38 3.08
N GLU A 146 0.01 5.88 2.34
CA GLU A 146 0.65 7.15 2.60
C GLU A 146 -0.34 8.29 2.38
N LYS A 147 -0.35 9.29 3.28
CA LYS A 147 -1.40 10.33 3.32
C LYS A 147 -1.58 11.04 1.97
N THR A 148 -0.49 11.41 1.32
CA THR A 148 -0.50 12.08 0.01
C THR A 148 -1.09 11.22 -1.10
N VAL A 149 -0.79 9.91 -1.10
CA VAL A 149 -1.35 8.95 -2.07
C VAL A 149 -2.83 8.72 -1.78
N LYS A 150 -3.21 8.55 -0.51
CA LYS A 150 -4.63 8.41 -0.11
C LYS A 150 -5.46 9.63 -0.51
N GLU A 151 -4.97 10.84 -0.23
CA GLU A 151 -5.64 12.08 -0.61
C GLU A 151 -5.77 12.21 -2.12
N PHE A 152 -4.72 11.85 -2.86
CA PHE A 152 -4.75 11.83 -4.32
C PHE A 152 -5.79 10.83 -4.85
N LEU A 153 -5.82 9.60 -4.35
CA LEU A 153 -6.74 8.55 -4.81
C LEU A 153 -8.19 8.74 -4.34
N SER A 154 -8.42 9.59 -3.34
CA SER A 154 -9.76 9.89 -2.81
C SER A 154 -10.63 10.75 -3.73
N GLY A 155 -10.04 11.35 -4.78
CA GLY A 155 -10.80 12.06 -5.81
C GLY A 155 -11.80 11.16 -6.52
N SER A 156 -13.03 11.65 -6.77
CA SER A 156 -14.13 10.86 -7.36
C SER A 156 -13.78 10.26 -8.72
N GLU A 157 -12.99 10.97 -9.52
CA GLU A 157 -12.54 10.54 -10.86
C GLU A 157 -11.47 9.42 -10.81
N ARG A 158 -10.99 9.04 -9.62
CA ARG A 158 -9.90 8.07 -9.42
C ARG A 158 -10.34 6.80 -8.71
N TYR A 159 -11.65 6.54 -8.68
CA TYR A 159 -12.22 5.35 -8.06
C TYR A 159 -11.69 4.06 -8.72
N ASP A 160 -11.71 3.99 -10.07
CA ASP A 160 -11.25 2.82 -10.80
C ASP A 160 -9.75 2.57 -10.57
N LEU A 161 -8.95 3.63 -10.61
CA LEU A 161 -7.52 3.58 -10.34
C LEU A 161 -7.22 3.05 -8.92
N ARG A 162 -8.01 3.47 -7.92
CA ARG A 162 -7.86 2.97 -6.55
C ARG A 162 -8.18 1.49 -6.45
N ASN A 163 -9.21 1.00 -7.13
CA ASN A 163 -9.53 -0.43 -7.15
C ASN A 163 -8.46 -1.23 -7.90
N GLU A 164 -7.96 -0.71 -9.03
CA GLU A 164 -6.86 -1.31 -9.79
C GLU A 164 -5.60 -1.50 -8.93
N LEU A 165 -5.29 -0.52 -8.07
CA LEU A 165 -4.16 -0.58 -7.14
C LEU A 165 -4.41 -1.51 -5.94
N LEU A 166 -5.65 -1.78 -5.56
CA LEU A 166 -5.98 -2.70 -4.46
C LEU A 166 -6.05 -4.16 -4.91
N GLU A 167 -6.39 -4.40 -6.18
CA GLU A 167 -6.53 -5.73 -6.79
C GLU A 167 -5.37 -6.71 -6.49
N PRO A 168 -4.09 -6.32 -6.52
CA PRO A 168 -2.99 -7.25 -6.28
C PRO A 168 -2.99 -7.77 -4.84
N ILE A 169 -3.24 -6.89 -3.88
CA ILE A 169 -3.31 -7.24 -2.45
C ILE A 169 -4.53 -8.12 -2.19
N ALA A 170 -5.67 -7.79 -2.77
CA ALA A 170 -6.87 -8.61 -2.70
C ALA A 170 -6.66 -10.02 -3.27
N THR A 171 -5.98 -10.11 -4.41
CA THR A 171 -5.64 -11.39 -5.05
C THR A 171 -4.72 -12.22 -4.16
N LEU A 172 -3.66 -11.62 -3.59
CA LEU A 172 -2.73 -12.31 -2.71
C LEU A 172 -3.41 -12.81 -1.42
N LEU A 173 -4.28 -11.99 -0.83
CA LEU A 173 -5.09 -12.41 0.33
C LEU A 173 -6.01 -13.60 0.01
N LYS A 174 -6.49 -13.73 -1.22
CA LYS A 174 -7.40 -14.84 -1.57
C LYS A 174 -6.66 -16.09 -2.03
N THR A 175 -5.49 -15.95 -2.64
CA THR A 175 -4.88 -17.01 -3.43
C THR A 175 -3.49 -17.44 -2.97
N ASP A 176 -2.79 -16.66 -2.13
CA ASP A 176 -1.46 -17.04 -1.67
C ASP A 176 -1.55 -18.33 -0.83
N PRO A 177 -0.80 -19.40 -1.14
CA PRO A 177 -0.87 -20.65 -0.39
C PRO A 177 -0.33 -20.54 1.03
N ALA A 178 0.55 -19.57 1.30
CA ALA A 178 1.16 -19.39 2.60
C ALA A 178 0.23 -18.60 3.52
N TRP A 179 -0.40 -19.30 4.46
CA TRP A 179 -1.28 -18.66 5.45
C TRP A 179 -0.53 -17.64 6.33
N GLY A 180 0.78 -17.82 6.55
CA GLY A 180 1.63 -16.88 7.29
C GLY A 180 1.68 -15.51 6.59
N PHE A 181 2.03 -15.51 5.31
CA PHE A 181 1.90 -14.33 4.44
C PHE A 181 0.51 -13.68 4.54
N ARG A 182 -0.57 -14.45 4.35
CA ARG A 182 -1.95 -13.93 4.36
C ARG A 182 -2.31 -13.29 5.70
N ARG A 183 -1.86 -13.89 6.82
CA ARG A 183 -2.06 -13.34 8.16
C ARG A 183 -1.29 -12.03 8.34
N ASP A 184 0.00 -12.04 8.03
CA ASP A 184 0.92 -10.95 8.40
C ASP A 184 0.69 -9.66 7.59
N ILE A 185 0.13 -9.78 6.38
CA ILE A 185 -0.23 -8.62 5.55
C ILE A 185 -1.52 -7.93 6.02
N LEU A 186 -2.37 -8.55 6.84
CA LEU A 186 -3.62 -7.91 7.32
C LEU A 186 -3.33 -6.69 8.21
N ALA A 187 -2.29 -6.74 9.03
CA ALA A 187 -1.93 -5.67 9.94
C ALA A 187 -1.63 -4.33 9.22
N PRO A 188 -0.77 -4.25 8.18
CA PRO A 188 -0.59 -3.01 7.43
C PRO A 188 -1.85 -2.59 6.67
N ILE A 189 -2.63 -3.52 6.10
CA ILE A 189 -3.90 -3.20 5.42
C ILE A 189 -4.84 -2.45 6.38
N MET A 190 -4.98 -2.96 7.60
CA MET A 190 -5.82 -2.40 8.65
C MET A 190 -5.29 -1.09 9.22
N ARG A 191 -3.98 -1.04 9.52
CA ARG A 191 -3.30 0.15 10.03
C ARG A 191 -3.42 1.35 9.09
N TYR A 192 -3.26 1.12 7.79
CA TYR A 192 -3.32 2.17 6.78
C TYR A 192 -4.72 2.41 6.21
N GLN A 193 -5.70 1.58 6.59
CA GLN A 193 -7.08 1.65 6.13
C GLN A 193 -7.19 1.75 4.60
N ILE A 194 -6.39 0.97 3.87
CA ILE A 194 -6.30 1.06 2.40
C ILE A 194 -7.63 0.65 1.72
N PHE A 195 -8.50 -0.08 2.43
CA PHE A 195 -9.83 -0.50 1.99
C PHE A 195 -10.91 0.59 2.10
N SER A 196 -10.65 1.70 2.79
CA SER A 196 -11.70 2.68 3.12
C SER A 196 -12.31 3.31 1.86
N GLY A 197 -13.64 3.26 1.76
CA GLY A 197 -14.38 3.78 0.61
C GLY A 197 -14.23 2.94 -0.67
N THR A 198 -13.91 1.65 -0.53
CA THR A 198 -13.77 0.71 -1.65
C THR A 198 -14.51 -0.60 -1.39
N THR A 199 -14.73 -1.39 -2.45
CA THR A 199 -15.31 -2.74 -2.37
C THR A 199 -14.44 -3.71 -1.58
N PHE A 200 -13.15 -3.40 -1.40
CA PHE A 200 -12.20 -4.23 -0.67
C PHE A 200 -12.60 -4.44 0.80
N THR A 201 -13.43 -3.56 1.36
CA THR A 201 -14.07 -3.74 2.67
C THR A 201 -14.86 -5.05 2.75
N LEU A 202 -15.63 -5.37 1.70
CA LEU A 202 -16.44 -6.59 1.64
C LEU A 202 -15.56 -7.82 1.48
N GLU A 203 -14.46 -7.69 0.74
CA GLU A 203 -13.50 -8.79 0.56
C GLU A 203 -12.79 -9.16 1.87
N LEU A 204 -12.48 -8.19 2.72
CA LEU A 204 -11.97 -8.46 4.06
C LEU A 204 -13.00 -9.20 4.91
N LEU A 205 -14.28 -8.82 4.85
CA LEU A 205 -15.34 -9.51 5.61
C LEU A 205 -15.61 -10.93 5.09
N GLU A 206 -15.54 -11.14 3.78
CA GLU A 206 -15.62 -12.47 3.16
C GLU A 206 -14.44 -13.34 3.60
N MET A 207 -13.24 -12.78 3.68
CA MET A 207 -12.05 -13.52 4.12
C MET A 207 -12.14 -13.99 5.57
N VAL A 208 -12.81 -13.23 6.45
CA VAL A 208 -13.06 -13.64 7.84
C VAL A 208 -13.78 -14.99 7.90
N THR A 209 -14.76 -15.22 7.03
CA THR A 209 -15.60 -16.43 7.05
C THR A 209 -15.10 -17.54 6.13
N SER A 210 -14.24 -17.22 5.15
CA SER A 210 -13.87 -18.17 4.09
C SER A 210 -12.39 -18.57 4.07
N ASP A 211 -11.49 -17.92 4.84
CA ASP A 211 -10.09 -18.32 4.82
C ASP A 211 -9.94 -19.76 5.37
N PRO A 212 -9.25 -20.66 4.66
CA PRO A 212 -9.13 -22.06 5.08
C PRO A 212 -8.28 -22.25 6.36
N ASN A 213 -7.58 -21.21 6.82
CA ASN A 213 -6.74 -21.25 8.00
C ASN A 213 -7.28 -20.33 9.11
N HIS A 214 -7.71 -20.94 10.21
CA HIS A 214 -8.21 -20.25 11.39
C HIS A 214 -7.26 -19.20 11.99
N MET A 215 -5.95 -19.32 11.82
CA MET A 215 -5.01 -18.30 12.29
C MET A 215 -5.16 -16.97 11.54
N VAL A 216 -5.54 -17.03 10.26
CA VAL A 216 -5.83 -15.83 9.45
C VAL A 216 -7.16 -15.23 9.89
N GLN A 217 -8.20 -16.06 10.06
CA GLN A 217 -9.51 -15.63 10.54
C GLN A 217 -9.42 -14.94 11.91
N LEU A 218 -8.69 -15.55 12.86
CA LEU A 218 -8.47 -15.01 14.20
C LEU A 218 -7.75 -13.66 14.18
N GLU A 219 -6.71 -13.52 13.35
CA GLU A 219 -5.98 -12.25 13.22
C GLU A 219 -6.89 -11.17 12.63
N LEU A 220 -7.70 -11.52 11.63
CA LEU A 220 -8.62 -10.56 11.02
C LEU A 220 -9.72 -10.13 12.01
N LEU A 221 -10.28 -11.06 12.80
CA LEU A 221 -11.20 -10.73 13.89
C LEU A 221 -10.57 -9.77 14.90
N ARG A 222 -9.35 -10.06 15.35
CA ARG A 222 -8.60 -9.20 16.28
C ARG A 222 -8.42 -7.79 15.71
N LEU A 223 -7.98 -7.69 14.45
CA LEU A 223 -7.76 -6.40 13.81
C LEU A 223 -9.07 -5.63 13.58
N LEU A 224 -10.16 -6.31 13.22
CA LEU A 224 -11.48 -5.70 13.05
C LEU A 224 -11.98 -5.11 14.38
N GLN A 225 -11.81 -5.87 15.47
CA GLN A 225 -12.15 -5.46 16.83
C GLN A 225 -11.38 -4.20 17.26
N GLU A 226 -10.09 -4.14 16.97
CA GLU A 226 -9.25 -2.97 17.29
C GLU A 226 -9.56 -1.74 16.42
N SER A 227 -10.00 -1.95 15.17
CA SER A 227 -10.02 -0.88 14.17
C SER A 227 -11.05 0.23 14.42
N ASN A 228 -12.14 -0.01 15.14
CA ASN A 228 -13.26 0.94 15.33
C ASN A 228 -13.87 1.54 14.03
N ILE A 229 -13.45 1.07 12.84
CA ILE A 229 -13.86 1.62 11.53
C ILE A 229 -15.19 1.03 11.07
N PHE A 230 -15.45 -0.21 11.42
CA PHE A 230 -16.59 -0.97 10.91
C PHE A 230 -17.83 -0.77 11.79
N SER A 231 -18.99 -0.60 11.17
CA SER A 231 -20.25 -0.43 11.89
C SER A 231 -20.78 -1.76 12.43
N TYR A 232 -21.57 -1.70 13.51
CA TYR A 232 -22.25 -2.86 14.06
C TYR A 232 -23.07 -3.62 13.00
N THR A 233 -23.84 -2.88 12.19
CA THR A 233 -24.68 -3.46 11.12
C THR A 233 -23.86 -4.23 10.09
N LEU A 234 -22.63 -3.78 9.82
CA LEU A 234 -21.74 -4.43 8.87
C LEU A 234 -21.08 -5.68 9.44
N LEU A 235 -20.65 -5.64 10.72
CA LEU A 235 -19.93 -6.75 11.36
C LEU A 235 -20.86 -7.87 11.85
N ARG A 236 -22.06 -7.52 12.32
CA ARG A 236 -22.97 -8.48 12.98
C ARG A 236 -23.28 -9.72 12.13
N PRO A 237 -23.64 -9.63 10.84
CA PRO A 237 -23.95 -10.81 10.04
C PRO A 237 -22.76 -11.75 9.91
N THR A 238 -21.56 -11.21 9.67
CA THR A 238 -20.31 -11.96 9.57
C THR A 238 -19.97 -12.68 10.88
N LEU A 239 -20.16 -12.01 12.03
CA LEU A 239 -19.91 -12.62 13.34
C LEU A 239 -20.90 -13.74 13.65
N ILE A 240 -22.19 -13.56 13.37
CA ILE A 240 -23.20 -14.61 13.55
C ILE A 240 -22.87 -15.83 12.69
N GLN A 241 -22.52 -15.59 11.42
CA GLN A 241 -22.14 -16.66 10.50
C GLN A 241 -20.98 -17.49 11.06
N LEU A 242 -19.91 -16.86 11.55
CA LEU A 242 -18.80 -17.58 12.19
C LEU A 242 -19.25 -18.39 13.41
N ILE A 243 -20.11 -17.82 14.25
CA ILE A 243 -20.59 -18.47 15.48
C ILE A 243 -21.39 -19.73 15.16
N GLU A 244 -22.16 -19.72 14.07
CA GLU A 244 -23.02 -20.83 13.67
C GLU A 244 -22.23 -21.88 12.85
N GLU A 245 -21.48 -21.42 11.86
CA GLU A 245 -20.98 -22.26 10.76
C GLU A 245 -19.50 -22.66 10.91
N ASP A 246 -18.66 -21.89 11.61
CA ASP A 246 -17.20 -22.13 11.61
C ASP A 246 -16.82 -23.43 12.34
N GLU A 247 -15.97 -24.26 11.76
CA GLU A 247 -15.60 -25.54 12.37
C GLU A 247 -14.64 -25.36 13.56
N ASN A 248 -13.92 -24.24 13.64
CA ASN A 248 -12.92 -23.99 14.67
C ASN A 248 -13.54 -23.35 15.91
N SER A 249 -13.44 -24.04 17.06
CA SER A 249 -14.00 -23.56 18.33
C SER A 249 -13.37 -22.25 18.83
N GLN A 250 -12.11 -21.96 18.49
CA GLN A 250 -11.45 -20.72 18.88
C GLN A 250 -11.99 -19.53 18.08
N VAL A 251 -12.23 -19.71 16.78
CA VAL A 251 -12.85 -18.69 15.91
C VAL A 251 -14.26 -18.38 16.40
N LYS A 252 -15.06 -19.42 16.69
CA LYS A 252 -16.40 -19.27 17.30
C LYS A 252 -16.35 -18.47 18.59
N ALA A 253 -15.46 -18.82 19.53
CA ALA A 253 -15.33 -18.13 20.80
C ALA A 253 -14.89 -16.66 20.63
N ALA A 254 -13.96 -16.38 19.72
CA ALA A 254 -13.52 -15.03 19.41
C ALA A 254 -14.65 -14.19 18.80
N ALA A 255 -15.42 -14.75 17.86
CA ALA A 255 -16.57 -14.09 17.25
C ALA A 255 -17.69 -13.80 18.27
N GLN A 256 -17.97 -14.74 19.19
CA GLN A 256 -18.93 -14.53 20.29
C GLN A 256 -18.49 -13.39 21.21
N ALA A 257 -17.22 -13.38 21.63
CA ALA A 257 -16.67 -12.34 22.48
C ALA A 257 -16.75 -10.97 21.80
N PHE A 258 -16.39 -10.89 20.52
CA PHE A 258 -16.44 -9.67 19.75
C PHE A 258 -17.88 -9.17 19.54
N LEU A 259 -18.83 -10.07 19.21
CA LEU A 259 -20.24 -9.70 19.07
C LEU A 259 -20.81 -9.12 20.37
N LYS A 260 -20.51 -9.76 21.51
CA LYS A 260 -20.94 -9.29 22.82
C LYS A 260 -20.37 -7.91 23.15
N GLU A 261 -19.10 -7.66 22.83
CA GLU A 261 -18.49 -6.34 23.02
C GLU A 261 -19.21 -5.27 22.17
N LEU A 262 -19.52 -5.59 20.91
CA LEU A 262 -20.26 -4.68 20.05
C LEU A 262 -21.68 -4.40 20.57
N GLU A 263 -22.41 -5.42 21.02
CA GLU A 263 -23.75 -5.25 21.59
C GLU A 263 -23.75 -4.31 22.80
N ILE A 264 -22.76 -4.46 23.69
CA ILE A 264 -22.56 -3.56 24.83
C ILE A 264 -22.25 -2.13 24.35
N LYS A 265 -21.30 -2.00 23.42
CA LYS A 265 -20.85 -0.70 22.88
C LYS A 265 -21.98 0.08 22.20
N TYR A 266 -22.85 -0.61 21.47
CA TYR A 266 -23.95 -0.02 20.72
C TYR A 266 -25.31 -0.07 21.45
N GLN A 267 -25.35 -0.48 22.72
CA GLN A 267 -26.55 -0.54 23.56
C GLN A 267 -27.69 -1.35 22.92
N VAL A 268 -27.35 -2.40 22.18
CA VAL A 268 -28.35 -3.28 21.57
C VAL A 268 -28.84 -4.21 22.68
N ALA A 269 -30.11 -4.08 23.06
CA ALA A 269 -30.71 -4.96 24.06
C ALA A 269 -30.74 -6.40 23.51
N THR A 270 -30.08 -7.32 24.23
CA THR A 270 -30.16 -8.77 24.03
C THR A 270 -31.54 -9.31 24.36
#